data_AF-A0A0C2RTB6-F1
#
_entry.id   AF-A0A0C2RTB6-F1
#
_cell.length_a   1.000
_cell.length_b   1.000
_cell.length_c   1.000
_cell.angle_alpha   90.00
_cell.angle_beta   90.00
_cell.angle_gamma   90.00
#
_symmetry.space_group_name_H-M   'P 1'
#
loop_
_entity.id
_entity.type
_entity.pdbx_description
1 polymer ?
#
loop_
_entity_poly.entity_id
_entity_poly.type
_entity_poly.pdbx_seq_one_letter_code
_entity_poly.pdbx_strand_id
1 'polypeptide(L)'
;MENLFMVLFLISTLALFIGLIKPDLILRWVPKSERNRKKVLLYFGSSLVVFFVLIGVTADPIEEDIAGIEQTAVGEETEQKAVEETIQETEEKAEEVEANEAEEEAERLAEEEEEKAAAEEAERMAEEEAQKLAAEEAEREAEEEAEKLAAEEAERKAKEEAEKLAAENAETVSQQQAVNMAESYISYTAFSKSGLIEQLEFEGFDNADATYAVENIDVDWTEQAVLSAEGYLDYTAFSKSGLVDQLEFEGFSAEDANFAVENISVDWREQAVISAQNYLDYSSFSRAGLIDQLIFEGFSVEDATYAVDSIGL
;
A
#
# COMPACT_ATOMS: atom_id res chain seq x y z
N MET A 1 11.12 32.33 -47.69
CA MET A 1 10.03 31.71 -46.86
C MET A 1 10.57 30.86 -45.71
N GLU A 2 11.76 30.27 -45.89
CA GLU A 2 12.61 29.51 -44.96
C GLU A 2 12.40 29.83 -43.47
N ASN A 3 12.45 31.10 -43.06
CA ASN A 3 12.32 31.49 -41.64
C ASN A 3 11.03 30.97 -40.97
N LEU A 4 9.91 30.88 -41.69
CA LEU A 4 8.67 30.30 -41.15
C LEU A 4 8.80 28.78 -40.97
N PHE A 5 9.43 28.09 -41.91
CA PHE A 5 9.64 26.64 -41.84
C PHE A 5 10.67 26.27 -40.75
N MET A 6 11.75 27.04 -40.58
CA MET A 6 12.70 26.86 -39.49
C MET A 6 12.05 27.07 -38.11
N VAL A 7 11.21 28.09 -37.94
CA VAL A 7 10.46 28.31 -36.69
C VAL A 7 9.47 27.16 -36.42
N LEU A 8 8.75 26.68 -37.45
CA LEU A 8 7.85 25.53 -37.30
C LEU A 8 8.60 24.23 -36.97
N PHE A 9 9.78 24.02 -37.55
CA PHE A 9 10.66 22.89 -37.24
C PHE A 9 11.11 22.92 -35.77
N LEU A 10 11.59 24.07 -35.27
CA LEU A 10 12.00 24.25 -33.87
C LEU A 10 10.84 24.09 -32.86
N ILE A 11 9.63 24.52 -33.23
CA ILE A 11 8.42 24.27 -32.42
C ILE A 11 8.06 22.78 -32.42
N SER A 12 8.21 22.09 -33.56
CA SER A 12 7.92 20.66 -33.69
C SER A 12 8.89 19.78 -32.90
N THR A 13 10.19 20.08 -32.93
CA THR A 13 11.19 19.37 -32.10
C THR A 13 10.95 19.59 -30.61
N LEU A 14 10.70 20.83 -30.17
CA LEU A 14 10.38 21.12 -28.77
C LEU A 14 9.10 20.39 -28.30
N ALA A 15 8.06 20.34 -29.14
CA ALA A 15 6.84 19.60 -28.86
C ALA A 15 7.05 18.07 -28.81
N LEU A 16 7.96 17.51 -29.61
CA LEU A 16 8.37 16.11 -29.54
C LEU A 16 8.98 15.78 -28.18
N PHE A 17 9.98 16.54 -27.72
CA PHE A 17 10.64 16.31 -26.44
C PHE A 17 9.67 16.44 -25.26
N ILE A 18 8.88 17.52 -25.21
CA ILE A 18 7.87 17.73 -24.14
C ILE A 18 6.81 16.62 -24.16
N GLY A 19 6.37 16.19 -25.34
CA GLY A 19 5.38 15.13 -25.50
C GLY A 19 5.89 13.73 -25.14
N LEU A 20 7.18 13.45 -25.31
CA LEU A 20 7.80 12.22 -24.82
C LEU A 20 7.80 12.18 -23.28
N ILE A 21 8.08 13.29 -22.61
CA ILE A 21 8.03 13.36 -21.14
C ILE A 21 6.58 13.29 -20.64
N LYS A 22 5.69 14.17 -21.12
CA LYS A 22 4.27 14.29 -20.71
C LYS A 22 3.33 14.28 -21.94
N PRO A 23 2.90 13.11 -22.45
CA PRO A 23 2.08 13.02 -23.67
C PRO A 23 0.71 13.70 -23.56
N ASP A 24 0.14 13.76 -22.35
CA ASP A 24 -1.12 14.48 -22.06
C ASP A 24 -1.05 15.99 -22.29
N LEU A 25 0.13 16.59 -22.16
CA LEU A 25 0.29 18.03 -22.28
C LEU A 25 0.21 18.49 -23.75
N ILE A 26 0.68 17.63 -24.66
CA ILE A 26 0.76 17.89 -26.11
C ILE A 26 -0.46 17.32 -26.83
N LEU A 27 -0.84 16.05 -26.62
CA LEU A 27 -1.95 15.39 -27.32
C LEU A 27 -3.34 15.79 -26.79
N ARG A 28 -3.55 17.08 -26.49
CA ARG A 28 -4.80 17.60 -25.89
C ARG A 28 -6.04 17.38 -26.76
N TRP A 29 -5.87 17.29 -28.08
CA TRP A 29 -6.94 17.02 -29.05
C TRP A 29 -7.29 15.54 -29.21
N VAL A 30 -6.52 14.62 -28.61
CA VAL A 30 -6.73 13.16 -28.65
C VAL A 30 -7.54 12.74 -27.40
N PRO A 31 -8.46 11.77 -27.48
CA PRO A 31 -9.14 11.19 -26.31
C PRO A 31 -8.14 10.67 -25.26
N LYS A 32 -8.43 10.88 -23.97
CA LYS A 32 -7.50 10.54 -22.86
C LYS A 32 -6.99 9.09 -22.92
N SER A 33 -7.84 8.15 -23.28
CA SER A 33 -7.53 6.70 -23.40
C SER A 33 -6.46 6.35 -24.43
N GLU A 34 -6.13 7.24 -25.36
CA GLU A 34 -5.19 6.96 -26.47
C GLU A 34 -3.89 7.76 -26.40
N ARG A 35 -3.71 8.59 -25.36
CA ARG A 35 -2.54 9.46 -25.22
C ARG A 35 -1.33 8.68 -24.70
N ASN A 36 -0.44 8.31 -25.61
CA ASN A 36 0.79 7.61 -25.24
C ASN A 36 2.00 8.12 -26.04
N ARG A 37 3.20 7.83 -25.53
CA ARG A 37 4.48 8.22 -26.14
C ARG A 37 4.62 7.72 -27.59
N LYS A 38 4.03 6.57 -27.93
CA LYS A 38 4.04 6.02 -29.30
C LYS A 38 3.24 6.88 -30.28
N LYS A 39 2.07 7.43 -29.89
CA LYS A 39 1.31 8.39 -30.72
C LYS A 39 2.01 9.74 -30.86
N VAL A 40 2.70 10.23 -29.81
CA VAL A 40 3.52 11.45 -29.93
C VAL A 40 4.60 11.26 -31.00
N LEU A 41 5.36 10.18 -30.91
CA LEU A 41 6.42 9.86 -31.87
C LEU A 41 5.87 9.64 -33.29
N LEU A 42 4.71 8.99 -33.43
CA LEU A 42 4.02 8.84 -34.71
C LEU A 42 3.70 10.19 -35.38
N TYR A 43 3.06 11.12 -34.65
CA TYR A 43 2.62 12.40 -35.24
C TYR A 43 3.78 13.39 -35.43
N PHE A 44 4.61 13.62 -34.40
CA PHE A 44 5.67 14.63 -34.47
C PHE A 44 6.92 14.10 -35.20
N GLY A 45 7.24 12.81 -35.08
CA GLY A 45 8.35 12.19 -35.82
C GLY A 45 8.09 12.14 -37.32
N SER A 46 6.87 11.82 -37.77
CA SER A 46 6.53 11.88 -39.20
C SER A 46 6.54 13.33 -39.72
N SER A 47 6.04 14.29 -38.94
CA SER A 47 6.14 15.72 -39.29
C SER A 47 7.58 16.20 -39.41
N LEU A 48 8.50 15.72 -38.55
CA LEU A 48 9.92 16.07 -38.60
C LEU A 48 10.58 15.62 -39.92
N VAL A 49 10.30 14.39 -40.36
CA VAL A 49 10.81 13.84 -41.63
C VAL A 49 10.27 14.64 -42.82
N VAL A 50 9.00 15.03 -42.81
CA VAL A 50 8.41 15.88 -43.86
C VAL A 50 9.10 17.25 -43.93
N PHE A 51 9.37 17.91 -42.80
CA PHE A 51 10.10 19.18 -42.80
C PHE A 51 11.55 19.03 -43.28
N PHE A 52 12.25 17.95 -42.90
CA PHE A 52 13.61 17.69 -43.36
C PHE A 52 13.68 17.52 -44.90
N VAL A 53 12.74 16.76 -45.48
CA VAL A 53 12.63 16.60 -46.95
C VAL A 53 12.26 17.92 -47.63
N LEU A 54 11.37 18.73 -47.06
CA LEU A 54 11.01 20.03 -47.63
C LEU A 54 12.20 21.00 -47.64
N ILE A 55 12.97 21.09 -46.56
CA ILE A 55 14.18 21.93 -46.48
C ILE A 55 15.21 21.48 -47.53
N GLY A 56 15.45 20.16 -47.66
CA GLY A 56 16.37 19.59 -48.64
C GLY A 56 15.95 19.74 -50.11
N VAL A 57 14.70 20.12 -50.40
CA VAL A 57 14.17 20.38 -51.74
C VAL A 57 14.09 21.88 -52.08
N THR A 58 14.30 22.76 -51.10
CA THR A 58 14.26 24.23 -51.27
C THR A 58 15.62 24.93 -51.10
N ALA A 59 16.71 24.18 -51.03
CA ALA A 59 18.07 24.72 -51.02
C ALA A 59 18.60 24.82 -52.46
N ASP A 60 18.67 26.04 -53.00
CA ASP A 60 19.33 26.30 -54.29
C ASP A 60 20.86 26.04 -54.19
N PRO A 61 21.51 25.59 -55.28
CA PRO A 61 22.95 25.37 -55.29
C PRO A 61 23.72 26.70 -55.22
N ILE A 62 24.83 26.71 -54.47
CA ILE A 62 25.72 27.86 -54.38
C ILE A 62 26.77 27.77 -55.49
N GLU A 63 26.57 28.56 -56.55
CA GLU A 63 27.60 28.94 -57.52
C GLU A 63 27.94 30.43 -57.32
N GLU A 64 29.22 30.78 -57.30
CA GLU A 64 29.71 32.13 -57.64
C GLU A 64 30.89 32.01 -58.61
N ASP A 65 30.96 32.92 -59.58
CA ASP A 65 31.56 32.64 -60.89
C ASP A 65 32.50 33.77 -61.36
N ILE A 66 33.79 33.43 -61.53
CA ILE A 66 34.78 33.87 -62.55
C ILE A 66 35.07 35.40 -62.78
N ALA A 67 36.31 35.65 -63.21
CA ALA A 67 36.84 36.80 -63.98
C ALA A 67 37.39 38.00 -63.20
N GLY A 68 38.48 38.66 -63.62
CA GLY A 68 39.38 38.46 -64.78
C GLY A 68 40.45 39.57 -64.80
N ILE A 69 41.49 39.64 -65.65
CA ILE A 69 41.59 39.36 -67.09
C ILE A 69 43.10 39.37 -67.50
N GLU A 70 43.58 38.37 -68.28
CA GLU A 70 44.56 38.47 -69.42
C GLU A 70 45.98 39.11 -69.24
N GLN A 71 46.98 39.11 -70.15
CA GLN A 71 47.50 38.31 -71.31
C GLN A 71 48.93 38.89 -71.68
N THR A 72 49.89 38.28 -72.41
CA THR A 72 50.14 36.92 -72.97
C THR A 72 51.67 36.65 -73.14
N ALA A 73 52.04 35.37 -73.25
CA ALA A 73 53.05 34.76 -74.15
C ALA A 73 54.50 35.30 -74.35
N VAL A 74 55.47 34.42 -74.04
CA VAL A 74 56.58 33.90 -74.92
C VAL A 74 57.57 34.87 -75.61
N GLY A 75 58.88 34.65 -75.37
CA GLY A 75 59.94 34.90 -76.37
C GLY A 75 61.35 35.22 -75.84
N GLU A 76 62.31 34.34 -76.11
CA GLU A 76 63.73 34.51 -76.54
C GLU A 76 64.38 35.94 -76.53
N GLU A 77 65.70 36.16 -76.36
CA GLU A 77 66.90 35.34 -76.07
C GLU A 77 68.08 36.27 -75.71
N THR A 78 69.04 35.85 -74.86
CA THR A 78 70.42 36.41 -74.73
C THR A 78 70.58 37.90 -74.31
N GLU A 79 71.73 38.43 -73.87
CA GLU A 79 73.07 37.85 -73.63
C GLU A 79 73.70 38.41 -72.31
N GLN A 80 74.90 37.91 -71.97
CA GLN A 80 75.70 38.15 -70.76
C GLN A 80 76.24 39.62 -70.66
N LYS A 81 76.99 40.09 -69.63
CA LYS A 81 78.12 39.43 -68.95
C LYS A 81 78.76 40.22 -67.79
N ALA A 82 79.39 39.46 -66.88
CA ALA A 82 80.37 39.88 -65.85
C ALA A 82 79.82 40.75 -64.68
N VAL A 83 80.35 40.65 -63.46
CA VAL A 83 81.58 39.97 -62.98
C VAL A 83 81.25 38.92 -61.90
N GLU A 84 81.98 37.81 -61.92
CA GLU A 84 81.95 36.71 -60.93
C GLU A 84 83.35 36.60 -60.27
N GLU A 85 83.55 35.73 -59.27
CA GLU A 85 84.77 35.59 -58.43
C GLU A 85 84.98 36.60 -57.28
N THR A 86 84.02 36.76 -56.36
CA THR A 86 84.36 37.07 -54.94
C THR A 86 83.34 36.62 -53.88
N ILE A 87 82.33 35.83 -54.25
CA ILE A 87 81.32 35.27 -53.33
C ILE A 87 81.22 33.77 -53.63
N GLN A 88 81.70 32.94 -52.70
CA GLN A 88 81.52 31.48 -52.70
C GLN A 88 81.96 30.86 -51.35
N GLU A 89 83.03 31.40 -50.73
CA GLU A 89 83.50 30.97 -49.39
C GLU A 89 82.66 31.56 -48.23
N THR A 90 81.57 32.27 -48.54
CA THR A 90 80.66 32.93 -47.59
C THR A 90 79.20 32.46 -47.67
N GLU A 91 78.80 31.74 -48.72
CA GLU A 91 77.44 31.19 -48.86
C GLU A 91 77.35 29.79 -48.27
N GLU A 92 78.31 28.90 -48.58
CA GLU A 92 78.37 27.53 -48.05
C GLU A 92 78.43 27.50 -46.50
N LYS A 93 78.99 28.55 -45.88
CA LYS A 93 79.04 28.76 -44.43
C LYS A 93 77.88 29.55 -43.82
N ALA A 94 77.02 30.13 -44.65
CA ALA A 94 75.74 30.69 -44.23
C ALA A 94 74.69 29.57 -44.23
N GLU A 95 74.62 28.77 -45.30
CA GLU A 95 73.73 27.61 -45.39
C GLU A 95 74.00 26.58 -44.29
N GLU A 96 75.27 26.27 -43.96
CA GLU A 96 75.60 25.35 -42.85
C GLU A 96 75.13 25.88 -41.48
N VAL A 97 75.06 27.20 -41.28
CA VAL A 97 74.57 27.80 -40.02
C VAL A 97 73.05 27.91 -40.01
N GLU A 98 72.42 28.41 -41.08
CA GLU A 98 70.95 28.46 -41.21
C GLU A 98 70.34 27.04 -41.11
N ALA A 99 71.00 26.00 -41.63
CA ALA A 99 70.55 24.63 -41.51
C ALA A 99 70.56 24.12 -40.05
N ASN A 100 71.64 24.39 -39.29
CA ASN A 100 71.71 23.99 -37.89
C ASN A 100 70.75 24.82 -37.01
N GLU A 101 70.64 26.14 -37.23
CA GLU A 101 69.69 26.99 -36.49
C GLU A 101 68.22 26.62 -36.81
N ALA A 102 67.92 26.20 -38.04
CA ALA A 102 66.60 25.69 -38.42
C ALA A 102 66.30 24.29 -37.85
N GLU A 103 67.30 23.41 -37.71
CA GLU A 103 67.14 22.10 -37.06
C GLU A 103 66.95 22.25 -35.54
N GLU A 104 67.71 23.13 -34.89
CA GLU A 104 67.58 23.45 -33.44
C GLU A 104 66.32 24.30 -33.14
N GLU A 105 65.76 25.02 -34.11
CA GLU A 105 64.42 25.62 -34.01
C GLU A 105 63.30 24.59 -34.23
N ALA A 106 63.44 23.67 -35.19
CA ALA A 106 62.48 22.59 -35.39
C ALA A 106 62.41 21.62 -34.20
N GLU A 107 63.55 21.30 -33.57
CA GLU A 107 63.60 20.44 -32.38
C GLU A 107 62.94 21.12 -31.17
N ARG A 108 63.21 22.41 -30.92
CA ARG A 108 62.51 23.19 -29.87
C ARG A 108 61.00 23.32 -30.11
N LEU A 109 60.58 23.52 -31.36
CA LEU A 109 59.15 23.59 -31.70
C LEU A 109 58.46 22.23 -31.50
N ALA A 110 59.16 21.12 -31.74
CA ALA A 110 58.66 19.78 -31.44
C ALA A 110 58.57 19.51 -29.92
N GLU A 111 59.59 19.90 -29.14
CA GLU A 111 59.51 19.82 -27.66
C GLU A 111 58.39 20.70 -27.09
N GLU A 112 58.20 21.93 -27.59
CA GLU A 112 57.11 22.82 -27.14
C GLU A 112 55.72 22.27 -27.54
N GLU A 113 55.60 21.64 -28.72
CA GLU A 113 54.34 20.97 -29.12
C GLU A 113 54.07 19.69 -28.30
N GLU A 114 55.10 18.91 -27.94
CA GLU A 114 54.95 17.72 -27.08
C GLU A 114 54.66 18.08 -25.61
N GLU A 115 55.35 19.07 -25.02
CA GLU A 115 55.05 19.55 -23.65
C GLU A 115 53.61 20.10 -23.58
N LYS A 116 53.19 20.85 -24.60
CA LYS A 116 51.84 21.41 -24.67
C LYS A 116 50.76 20.35 -24.90
N ALA A 117 51.03 19.33 -25.72
CA ALA A 117 50.12 18.19 -25.89
C ALA A 117 49.99 17.37 -24.59
N ALA A 118 51.10 17.17 -23.87
CA ALA A 118 51.09 16.54 -22.54
C ALA A 118 50.34 17.37 -21.49
N ALA A 119 50.42 18.71 -21.56
CA ALA A 119 49.65 19.61 -20.70
C ALA A 119 48.15 19.56 -21.00
N GLU A 120 47.72 19.63 -22.27
CA GLU A 120 46.30 19.48 -22.66
C GLU A 120 45.75 18.09 -22.28
N GLU A 121 46.55 17.02 -22.41
CA GLU A 121 46.16 15.68 -21.96
C GLU A 121 46.02 15.60 -20.44
N ALA A 122 46.93 16.20 -19.67
CA ALA A 122 46.83 16.26 -18.21
C ALA A 122 45.64 17.09 -17.72
N GLU A 123 45.35 18.23 -18.35
CA GLU A 123 44.18 19.06 -18.04
C GLU A 123 42.87 18.33 -18.37
N ARG A 124 42.78 17.71 -19.56
CA ARG A 124 41.64 16.89 -19.97
C ARG A 124 41.37 15.72 -19.01
N MET A 125 42.42 15.02 -18.57
CA MET A 125 42.31 13.93 -17.60
C MET A 125 41.82 14.42 -16.23
N ALA A 126 42.28 15.59 -15.79
CA ALA A 126 41.82 16.21 -14.53
C ALA A 126 40.36 16.70 -14.62
N GLU A 127 39.94 17.26 -15.75
CA GLU A 127 38.53 17.60 -15.99
C GLU A 127 37.64 16.35 -16.05
N GLU A 128 38.08 15.26 -16.69
CA GLU A 128 37.32 14.01 -16.79
C GLU A 128 37.19 13.31 -15.42
N GLU A 129 38.25 13.32 -14.60
CA GLU A 129 38.17 12.84 -13.20
C GLU A 129 37.25 13.72 -12.34
N ALA A 130 37.33 15.05 -12.46
CA ALA A 130 36.47 15.98 -11.73
C ALA A 130 34.99 15.86 -12.13
N GLN A 131 34.70 15.73 -13.44
CA GLN A 131 33.33 15.50 -13.93
C GLN A 131 32.79 14.16 -13.46
N LYS A 132 33.62 13.10 -13.46
CA LYS A 132 33.22 11.79 -12.95
C LYS A 132 32.89 11.83 -11.45
N LEU A 133 33.75 12.45 -10.63
CA LEU A 133 33.50 12.59 -9.19
C LEU A 133 32.23 13.40 -8.89
N ALA A 134 32.00 14.50 -9.64
CA ALA A 134 30.77 15.29 -9.51
C ALA A 134 29.51 14.50 -9.96
N ALA A 135 29.63 13.62 -10.94
CA ALA A 135 28.53 12.74 -11.35
C ALA A 135 28.26 11.63 -10.31
N GLU A 136 29.31 11.01 -9.76
CA GLU A 136 29.22 9.97 -8.72
C GLU A 136 28.66 10.53 -7.40
N GLU A 137 29.00 11.77 -7.03
CA GLU A 137 28.41 12.46 -5.89
C GLU A 137 26.93 12.82 -6.14
N ALA A 138 26.58 13.33 -7.32
CA ALA A 138 25.19 13.64 -7.66
C ALA A 138 24.30 12.39 -7.80
N GLU A 139 24.86 11.26 -8.25
CA GLU A 139 24.17 9.97 -8.27
C GLU A 139 23.92 9.46 -6.84
N ARG A 140 24.94 9.52 -5.97
CA ARG A 140 24.80 9.18 -4.54
C ARG A 140 23.77 10.05 -3.81
N GLU A 141 23.78 11.37 -4.00
CA GLU A 141 22.79 12.25 -3.37
C GLU A 141 21.37 11.96 -3.88
N ALA A 142 21.20 11.63 -5.17
CA ALA A 142 19.92 11.24 -5.73
C ALA A 142 19.43 9.86 -5.22
N GLU A 143 20.33 8.89 -5.01
CA GLU A 143 19.99 7.61 -4.38
C GLU A 143 19.64 7.78 -2.89
N GLU A 144 20.40 8.58 -2.13
CA GLU A 144 20.11 8.87 -0.71
C GLU A 144 18.77 9.63 -0.54
N GLU A 145 18.43 10.59 -1.41
CA GLU A 145 17.11 11.24 -1.40
C GLU A 145 16.01 10.25 -1.80
N ALA A 146 16.23 9.40 -2.81
CA ALA A 146 15.24 8.41 -3.26
C ALA A 146 14.97 7.31 -2.21
N GLU A 147 16.00 6.80 -1.54
CA GLU A 147 15.83 5.83 -0.43
C GLU A 147 15.08 6.48 0.74
N LYS A 148 15.46 7.71 1.13
CA LYS A 148 14.78 8.44 2.21
C LYS A 148 13.31 8.70 1.90
N LEU A 149 12.97 9.13 0.68
CA LEU A 149 11.58 9.33 0.26
C LEU A 149 10.80 8.00 0.21
N ALA A 150 11.43 6.91 -0.22
CA ALA A 150 10.82 5.58 -0.19
C ALA A 150 10.56 5.08 1.25
N ALA A 151 11.49 5.34 2.17
CA ALA A 151 11.35 5.02 3.59
C ALA A 151 10.24 5.85 4.26
N GLU A 152 10.20 7.17 4.03
CA GLU A 152 9.12 8.03 4.54
C GLU A 152 7.74 7.65 3.96
N GLU A 153 7.64 7.26 2.68
CA GLU A 153 6.38 6.76 2.11
C GLU A 153 5.99 5.39 2.67
N ALA A 154 6.96 4.51 2.95
CA ALA A 154 6.72 3.21 3.58
C ALA A 154 6.25 3.34 5.03
N GLU A 155 6.89 4.19 5.85
CA GLU A 155 6.47 4.48 7.22
C GLU A 155 5.06 5.09 7.24
N ARG A 156 4.78 6.07 6.37
CA ARG A 156 3.45 6.68 6.26
C ARG A 156 2.39 5.63 5.91
N LYS A 157 2.65 4.72 4.96
CA LYS A 157 1.72 3.64 4.61
C LYS A 157 1.49 2.67 5.75
N ALA A 158 2.55 2.21 6.41
CA ALA A 158 2.45 1.32 7.57
C ALA A 158 1.66 1.96 8.72
N LYS A 159 1.83 3.27 8.93
CA LYS A 159 1.07 4.04 9.91
C LYS A 159 -0.39 4.22 9.51
N GLU A 160 -0.70 4.57 8.26
CA GLU A 160 -2.08 4.67 7.74
C GLU A 160 -2.81 3.32 7.81
N GLU A 161 -2.12 2.22 7.55
CA GLU A 161 -2.65 0.86 7.69
C GLU A 161 -2.88 0.50 9.16
N ALA A 162 -1.96 0.83 10.06
CA ALA A 162 -2.12 0.61 11.50
C ALA A 162 -3.24 1.47 12.13
N GLU A 163 -3.36 2.75 11.75
CA GLU A 163 -4.44 3.63 12.19
C GLU A 163 -5.80 3.17 11.63
N LYS A 164 -5.86 2.69 10.38
CA LYS A 164 -7.07 2.04 9.84
C LYS A 164 -7.42 0.78 10.64
N LEU A 165 -6.46 -0.11 10.88
CA LEU A 165 -6.70 -1.36 11.60
C LEU A 165 -7.16 -1.10 13.03
N ALA A 166 -6.60 -0.10 13.71
CA ALA A 166 -7.02 0.35 15.03
C ALA A 166 -8.45 0.93 15.01
N ALA A 167 -8.83 1.69 13.97
CA ALA A 167 -10.19 2.20 13.82
C ALA A 167 -11.22 1.12 13.42
N GLU A 168 -10.79 0.06 12.75
CA GLU A 168 -11.61 -1.09 12.34
C GLU A 168 -11.81 -2.11 13.49
N ASN A 169 -10.93 -2.08 14.50
CA ASN A 169 -11.06 -2.83 15.76
C ASN A 169 -11.46 -1.94 16.95
N ALA A 170 -11.87 -0.68 16.71
CA ALA A 170 -12.35 0.20 17.77
C ALA A 170 -13.79 -0.15 18.13
N GLU A 171 -14.06 -0.34 19.44
CA GLU A 171 -15.39 -0.57 19.97
C GLU A 171 -16.37 0.51 19.48
N THR A 172 -17.49 0.09 18.89
CA THR A 172 -18.49 1.03 18.40
C THR A 172 -19.33 1.61 19.55
N VAL A 173 -19.94 2.79 19.33
CA VAL A 173 -20.86 3.37 20.32
C VAL A 173 -22.06 2.44 20.58
N SER A 174 -22.45 1.63 19.59
CA SER A 174 -23.54 0.66 19.70
C SER A 174 -23.12 -0.56 20.54
N GLN A 175 -21.91 -1.08 20.30
CA GLN A 175 -21.28 -2.13 21.13
C GLN A 175 -21.17 -1.71 22.60
N GLN A 176 -20.64 -0.50 22.85
CA GLN A 176 -20.53 0.02 24.21
C GLN A 176 -21.91 0.19 24.87
N GLN A 177 -22.93 0.59 24.12
CA GLN A 177 -24.31 0.65 24.63
C GLN A 177 -24.87 -0.74 24.93
N ALA A 178 -24.59 -1.74 24.09
CA ALA A 178 -24.98 -3.13 24.33
C ALA A 178 -24.29 -3.71 25.57
N VAL A 179 -22.98 -3.45 25.78
CA VAL A 179 -22.24 -3.83 27.00
C VAL A 179 -22.91 -3.26 28.26
N ASN A 180 -23.14 -1.95 28.30
CA ASN A 180 -23.79 -1.29 29.45
C ASN A 180 -25.22 -1.81 29.70
N MET A 181 -25.94 -2.20 28.64
CA MET A 181 -27.27 -2.82 28.77
C MET A 181 -27.17 -4.25 29.32
N ALA A 182 -26.20 -5.04 28.85
CA ALA A 182 -25.96 -6.41 29.27
C ALA A 182 -25.60 -6.51 30.77
N GLU A 183 -24.68 -5.64 31.22
CA GLU A 183 -24.36 -5.46 32.66
C GLU A 183 -25.61 -5.08 33.47
N SER A 184 -26.44 -4.17 32.94
CA SER A 184 -27.68 -3.75 33.62
C SER A 184 -28.69 -4.90 33.77
N TYR A 185 -28.80 -5.80 32.79
CA TYR A 185 -29.68 -6.98 32.88
C TYR A 185 -29.18 -7.99 33.91
N ILE A 186 -27.90 -8.37 33.83
CA ILE A 186 -27.26 -9.30 34.78
C ILE A 186 -27.31 -8.76 36.23
N SER A 187 -27.25 -7.44 36.41
CA SER A 187 -27.40 -6.81 37.73
C SER A 187 -28.81 -6.89 38.34
N TYR A 188 -29.82 -7.28 37.54
CA TYR A 188 -31.23 -7.30 37.92
C TYR A 188 -31.84 -8.71 37.94
N THR A 189 -31.45 -9.59 37.02
CA THR A 189 -31.94 -10.97 36.92
C THR A 189 -30.91 -11.88 36.26
N ALA A 190 -30.95 -13.17 36.60
CA ALA A 190 -30.13 -14.18 35.94
C ALA A 190 -30.50 -14.33 34.46
N PHE A 191 -29.49 -14.64 33.63
CA PHE A 191 -29.66 -14.98 32.21
C PHE A 191 -28.66 -16.07 31.78
N SER A 192 -29.07 -16.91 30.84
CA SER A 192 -28.15 -17.72 30.04
C SER A 192 -27.40 -16.84 29.02
N LYS A 193 -26.25 -17.32 28.52
CA LYS A 193 -25.47 -16.57 27.52
C LYS A 193 -26.28 -16.29 26.25
N SER A 194 -27.07 -17.25 25.76
CA SER A 194 -27.95 -17.05 24.60
C SER A 194 -29.16 -16.18 24.94
N GLY A 195 -29.79 -16.37 26.10
CA GLY A 195 -30.95 -15.59 26.53
C GLY A 195 -30.64 -14.10 26.67
N LEU A 196 -29.42 -13.74 27.12
CA LEU A 196 -29.00 -12.35 27.16
C LEU A 196 -28.76 -11.75 25.76
N ILE A 197 -28.22 -12.53 24.82
CA ILE A 197 -28.08 -12.10 23.41
C ILE A 197 -29.46 -11.86 22.80
N GLU A 198 -30.41 -12.80 22.97
CA GLU A 198 -31.79 -12.67 22.48
C GLU A 198 -32.52 -11.47 23.13
N GLN A 199 -32.28 -11.18 24.41
CA GLN A 199 -32.81 -10.00 25.09
C GLN A 199 -32.24 -8.69 24.51
N LEU A 200 -30.95 -8.64 24.17
CA LEU A 200 -30.34 -7.46 23.54
C LEU A 200 -30.82 -7.27 22.10
N GLU A 201 -31.03 -8.35 21.34
CA GLU A 201 -31.70 -8.29 20.04
C GLU A 201 -33.15 -7.77 20.14
N PHE A 202 -33.87 -8.14 21.21
CA PHE A 202 -35.21 -7.62 21.50
C PHE A 202 -35.21 -6.12 21.83
N GLU A 203 -34.20 -5.63 22.57
CA GLU A 203 -34.00 -4.18 22.79
C GLU A 203 -33.55 -3.43 21.52
N GLY A 204 -33.23 -4.15 20.44
CA GLY A 204 -33.00 -3.59 19.11
C GLY A 204 -31.52 -3.39 18.73
N PHE A 205 -30.58 -3.98 19.47
CA PHE A 205 -29.22 -4.18 18.97
C PHE A 205 -29.21 -5.22 17.85
N ASP A 206 -28.20 -5.21 16.97
CA ASP A 206 -28.01 -6.31 16.03
C ASP A 206 -27.26 -7.48 16.67
N ASN A 207 -27.34 -8.66 16.05
CA ASN A 207 -26.72 -9.89 16.55
C ASN A 207 -25.21 -9.76 16.81
N ALA A 208 -24.49 -8.93 16.05
CA ALA A 208 -23.05 -8.76 16.21
C ALA A 208 -22.73 -7.89 17.44
N ASP A 209 -23.46 -6.78 17.64
CA ASP A 209 -23.31 -5.93 18.82
C ASP A 209 -23.80 -6.62 20.11
N ALA A 210 -24.91 -7.37 20.03
CA ALA A 210 -25.42 -8.18 21.14
C ALA A 210 -24.45 -9.30 21.53
N THR A 211 -23.91 -10.05 20.55
CA THR A 211 -22.90 -11.08 20.81
C THR A 211 -21.62 -10.45 21.38
N TYR A 212 -21.14 -9.34 20.80
CA TYR A 212 -19.97 -8.62 21.30
C TYR A 212 -20.14 -8.23 22.77
N ALA A 213 -21.29 -7.65 23.14
CA ALA A 213 -21.55 -7.25 24.52
C ALA A 213 -21.44 -8.42 25.51
N VAL A 214 -22.10 -9.53 25.19
CA VAL A 214 -22.14 -10.73 26.04
C VAL A 214 -20.80 -11.49 26.06
N GLU A 215 -19.86 -11.17 25.15
CA GLU A 215 -18.49 -11.69 25.15
C GLU A 215 -17.45 -10.76 25.80
N ASN A 216 -17.81 -9.52 26.16
CA ASN A 216 -16.90 -8.55 26.78
C ASN A 216 -17.29 -8.13 28.22
N ILE A 217 -18.37 -8.69 28.77
CA ILE A 217 -18.74 -8.55 30.19
C ILE A 217 -18.08 -9.63 31.06
N ASP A 218 -17.70 -9.26 32.29
CA ASP A 218 -17.12 -10.16 33.29
C ASP A 218 -18.23 -10.84 34.11
N VAL A 219 -18.66 -12.04 33.67
CA VAL A 219 -19.81 -12.78 34.23
C VAL A 219 -19.45 -14.26 34.40
N ASP A 220 -19.70 -14.79 35.60
CA ASP A 220 -19.70 -16.24 35.84
C ASP A 220 -21.03 -16.84 35.39
N TRP A 221 -21.02 -17.47 34.20
CA TRP A 221 -22.21 -18.08 33.59
C TRP A 221 -22.75 -19.29 34.36
N THR A 222 -21.89 -19.94 35.15
CA THR A 222 -22.29 -21.04 36.03
C THR A 222 -22.99 -20.50 37.28
N GLU A 223 -22.55 -19.37 37.82
CA GLU A 223 -23.28 -18.62 38.87
C GLU A 223 -24.64 -18.13 38.35
N GLN A 224 -24.73 -17.67 37.09
CA GLN A 224 -26.03 -17.31 36.50
C GLN A 224 -27.02 -18.50 36.46
N ALA A 225 -26.53 -19.72 36.17
CA ALA A 225 -27.36 -20.92 36.20
C ALA A 225 -27.84 -21.26 37.63
N VAL A 226 -26.97 -21.08 38.64
CA VAL A 226 -27.34 -21.21 40.06
C VAL A 226 -28.46 -20.23 40.43
N LEU A 227 -28.30 -18.96 40.06
CA LEU A 227 -29.26 -17.89 40.39
C LEU A 227 -30.62 -18.11 39.69
N SER A 228 -30.65 -18.60 38.44
CA SER A 228 -31.92 -18.98 37.79
C SER A 228 -32.55 -20.20 38.48
N ALA A 229 -31.75 -21.22 38.83
CA ALA A 229 -32.23 -22.42 39.51
C ALA A 229 -32.88 -22.12 40.88
N GLU A 230 -32.28 -21.23 41.68
CA GLU A 230 -32.86 -20.77 42.95
C GLU A 230 -34.11 -19.93 42.73
N GLY A 231 -34.08 -18.98 41.78
CA GLY A 231 -35.23 -18.13 41.44
C GLY A 231 -36.46 -18.90 40.93
N TYR A 232 -36.24 -20.01 40.22
CA TYR A 232 -37.32 -20.91 39.80
C TYR A 232 -37.99 -21.61 40.99
N LEU A 233 -37.19 -22.12 41.94
CA LEU A 233 -37.69 -22.84 43.11
C LEU A 233 -38.37 -21.93 44.15
N ASP A 234 -38.02 -20.64 44.19
CA ASP A 234 -38.75 -19.61 44.93
C ASP A 234 -40.16 -19.33 44.33
N TYR A 235 -40.39 -19.66 43.06
CA TYR A 235 -41.67 -19.44 42.36
C TYR A 235 -42.54 -20.70 42.23
N THR A 236 -41.96 -21.86 41.92
CA THR A 236 -42.68 -23.13 41.77
C THR A 236 -41.78 -24.34 42.04
N ALA A 237 -42.39 -25.44 42.49
CA ALA A 237 -41.66 -26.69 42.68
C ALA A 237 -41.24 -27.34 41.35
N PHE A 238 -40.06 -27.95 41.36
CA PHE A 238 -39.51 -28.76 40.27
C PHE A 238 -38.94 -30.08 40.80
N SER A 239 -38.93 -31.11 39.94
CA SER A 239 -38.06 -32.26 40.14
C SER A 239 -36.61 -31.91 39.78
N LYS A 240 -35.65 -32.72 40.22
CA LYS A 240 -34.23 -32.45 39.95
C LYS A 240 -33.91 -32.45 38.45
N SER A 241 -34.44 -33.42 37.68
CA SER A 241 -34.26 -33.41 36.22
C SER A 241 -35.07 -32.32 35.55
N GLY A 242 -36.30 -32.06 36.00
CA GLY A 242 -37.16 -31.02 35.42
C GLY A 242 -36.58 -29.61 35.53
N LEU A 243 -35.80 -29.32 36.59
CA LEU A 243 -35.10 -28.04 36.72
C LEU A 243 -33.89 -27.95 35.78
N VAL A 244 -33.15 -29.05 35.56
CA VAL A 244 -32.08 -29.11 34.54
C VAL A 244 -32.67 -28.92 33.14
N ASP A 245 -33.75 -29.65 32.81
CA ASP A 245 -34.44 -29.54 31.52
C ASP A 245 -34.98 -28.11 31.28
N GLN A 246 -35.43 -27.41 32.34
CA GLN A 246 -35.89 -26.02 32.27
C GLN A 246 -34.74 -25.03 32.01
N LEU A 247 -33.58 -25.22 32.65
CA LEU A 247 -32.40 -24.37 32.42
C LEU A 247 -31.78 -24.62 31.03
N GLU A 248 -31.73 -25.87 30.57
CA GLU A 248 -31.32 -26.18 29.19
C GLU A 248 -32.30 -25.59 28.16
N PHE A 249 -33.60 -25.54 28.47
CA PHE A 249 -34.61 -24.85 27.63
C PHE A 249 -34.41 -23.32 27.59
N GLU A 250 -33.95 -22.70 28.69
CA GLU A 250 -33.52 -21.29 28.69
C GLU A 250 -32.17 -21.06 27.99
N GLY A 251 -31.50 -22.11 27.50
CA GLY A 251 -30.22 -22.01 26.80
C GLY A 251 -28.99 -21.91 27.71
N PHE A 252 -29.10 -22.25 29.00
CA PHE A 252 -27.91 -22.58 29.78
C PHE A 252 -27.23 -23.82 29.18
N SER A 253 -25.91 -23.95 29.34
CA SER A 253 -25.25 -25.19 28.89
C SER A 253 -25.66 -26.34 29.79
N ALA A 254 -25.67 -27.56 29.26
CA ALA A 254 -25.92 -28.77 30.06
C ALA A 254 -24.92 -28.92 31.22
N GLU A 255 -23.70 -28.40 31.09
CA GLU A 255 -22.71 -28.40 32.18
C GLU A 255 -23.09 -27.42 33.29
N ASP A 256 -23.48 -26.18 32.94
CA ASP A 256 -23.93 -25.16 33.90
C ASP A 256 -25.25 -25.56 34.58
N ALA A 257 -26.22 -26.07 33.82
CA ALA A 257 -27.53 -26.49 34.32
C ALA A 257 -27.42 -27.65 35.31
N ASN A 258 -26.63 -28.69 34.97
CA ASN A 258 -26.37 -29.79 35.90
C ASN A 258 -25.53 -29.34 37.10
N PHE A 259 -24.54 -28.45 36.92
CA PHE A 259 -23.76 -27.91 38.03
C PHE A 259 -24.64 -27.13 39.01
N ALA A 260 -25.50 -26.24 38.51
CA ALA A 260 -26.40 -25.44 39.32
C ALA A 260 -27.28 -26.32 40.21
N VAL A 261 -27.97 -27.28 39.60
CA VAL A 261 -28.93 -28.17 40.26
C VAL A 261 -28.25 -29.19 41.20
N GLU A 262 -26.96 -29.47 41.03
CA GLU A 262 -26.16 -30.26 41.98
C GLU A 262 -25.59 -29.45 43.17
N ASN A 263 -25.47 -28.12 43.06
CA ASN A 263 -24.84 -27.28 44.09
C ASN A 263 -25.81 -26.43 44.93
N ILE A 264 -27.06 -26.24 44.50
CA ILE A 264 -28.11 -25.57 45.29
C ILE A 264 -28.58 -26.39 46.51
N SER A 265 -28.89 -25.71 47.62
CA SER A 265 -29.21 -26.32 48.91
C SER A 265 -30.70 -26.69 49.06
N VAL A 266 -31.18 -27.66 48.28
CA VAL A 266 -32.61 -28.00 48.14
C VAL A 266 -32.96 -29.36 48.76
N ASP A 267 -34.10 -29.45 49.47
CA ASP A 267 -34.73 -30.73 49.80
C ASP A 267 -35.65 -31.18 48.66
N TRP A 268 -35.11 -32.02 47.78
CA TRP A 268 -35.81 -32.56 46.61
C TRP A 268 -37.06 -33.40 46.94
N ARG A 269 -37.19 -33.88 48.18
CA ARG A 269 -38.37 -34.62 48.64
C ARG A 269 -39.50 -33.66 49.05
N GLU A 270 -39.15 -32.54 49.67
CA GLU A 270 -40.11 -31.46 49.96
C GLU A 270 -40.62 -30.83 48.66
N GLN A 271 -39.77 -30.69 47.63
CA GLN A 271 -40.22 -30.25 46.29
C GLN A 271 -41.28 -31.20 45.70
N ALA A 272 -41.17 -32.50 45.92
CA ALA A 272 -42.20 -33.46 45.52
C ALA A 272 -43.51 -33.25 46.30
N VAL A 273 -43.45 -32.96 47.60
CA VAL A 273 -44.63 -32.62 48.44
C VAL A 273 -45.32 -31.35 47.92
N ILE A 274 -44.54 -30.32 47.56
CA ILE A 274 -45.07 -29.05 47.06
C ILE A 274 -45.73 -29.23 45.68
N SER A 275 -45.10 -29.94 44.72
CA SER A 275 -45.75 -30.24 43.43
C SER A 275 -47.04 -31.06 43.65
N ALA A 276 -47.01 -32.07 44.52
CA ALA A 276 -48.18 -32.89 44.82
C ALA A 276 -49.36 -32.07 45.39
N GLN A 277 -49.09 -31.09 46.27
CA GLN A 277 -50.10 -30.17 46.78
C GLN A 277 -50.61 -29.21 45.69
N ASN A 278 -49.71 -28.63 44.90
CA ASN A 278 -50.07 -27.73 43.79
C ASN A 278 -51.05 -28.42 42.81
N TYR A 279 -50.83 -29.69 42.48
CA TYR A 279 -51.76 -30.46 41.64
C TYR A 279 -53.15 -30.61 42.27
N LEU A 280 -53.24 -30.83 43.58
CA LEU A 280 -54.52 -30.97 44.28
C LEU A 280 -55.28 -29.65 44.45
N ASP A 281 -54.57 -28.52 44.51
CA ASP A 281 -55.19 -27.19 44.54
C ASP A 281 -55.89 -26.84 43.21
N TYR A 282 -55.41 -27.39 42.09
CA TYR A 282 -56.02 -27.20 40.76
C TYR A 282 -56.97 -28.33 40.31
N SER A 283 -56.74 -29.60 40.72
CA SER A 283 -57.50 -30.75 40.22
C SER A 283 -57.52 -31.94 41.18
N SER A 284 -58.62 -32.70 41.18
CA SER A 284 -58.72 -33.93 41.98
C SER A 284 -57.98 -35.10 41.31
N PHE A 285 -57.00 -35.68 42.01
CA PHE A 285 -56.29 -36.91 41.61
C PHE A 285 -56.70 -38.13 42.45
N SER A 286 -56.28 -39.31 41.98
CA SER A 286 -56.20 -40.53 42.81
C SER A 286 -54.75 -40.77 43.23
N ARG A 287 -54.51 -41.45 44.35
CA ARG A 287 -53.16 -41.74 44.87
C ARG A 287 -52.20 -42.26 43.78
N ALA A 288 -52.63 -43.26 43.01
CA ALA A 288 -51.82 -43.81 41.92
C ALA A 288 -51.57 -42.79 40.81
N GLY A 289 -52.61 -42.10 40.34
CA GLY A 289 -52.49 -41.11 39.26
C GLY A 289 -51.64 -39.88 39.62
N LEU A 290 -51.57 -39.49 40.90
CA LEU A 290 -50.68 -38.41 41.33
C LEU A 290 -49.22 -38.87 41.43
N ILE A 291 -48.98 -40.10 41.89
CA ILE A 291 -47.64 -40.71 41.86
C ILE A 291 -47.16 -40.86 40.41
N ASP A 292 -48.00 -41.35 39.50
CA ASP A 292 -47.68 -41.47 38.07
C ASP A 292 -47.38 -40.08 37.43
N GLN A 293 -48.11 -39.03 37.84
CA GLN A 293 -47.87 -37.65 37.38
C GLN A 293 -46.52 -37.10 37.86
N LEU A 294 -46.19 -37.26 39.14
CA LEU A 294 -44.91 -36.79 39.70
C LEU A 294 -43.71 -37.56 39.09
N ILE A 295 -43.87 -38.85 38.83
CA ILE A 295 -42.85 -39.65 38.11
C ILE A 295 -42.69 -39.17 36.66
N PHE A 296 -43.78 -38.76 36.00
CA PHE A 296 -43.73 -38.14 34.67
C PHE A 296 -43.02 -36.77 34.68
N GLU A 297 -43.14 -36.00 35.78
CA GLU A 297 -42.35 -34.77 36.01
C GLU A 297 -40.88 -35.03 36.39
N GLY A 298 -40.45 -36.29 36.52
CA GLY A 298 -39.07 -36.65 36.83
C GLY A 298 -38.74 -36.78 38.33
N PHE A 299 -39.73 -36.72 39.23
CA PHE A 299 -39.50 -37.09 40.64
C PHE A 299 -39.21 -38.59 40.75
N SER A 300 -38.38 -38.98 41.73
CA SER A 300 -38.12 -40.40 41.96
C SER A 300 -39.38 -41.12 42.45
N VAL A 301 -39.48 -42.43 42.20
CA VAL A 301 -40.61 -43.25 42.68
C VAL A 301 -40.73 -43.20 44.21
N GLU A 302 -39.61 -43.04 44.94
CA GLU A 302 -39.60 -42.92 46.40
C GLU A 302 -40.15 -41.56 46.84
N ASP A 303 -39.68 -40.45 46.25
CA ASP A 303 -40.10 -39.09 46.60
C ASP A 303 -41.55 -38.83 46.18
N ALA A 304 -41.96 -39.27 45.00
CA ALA A 304 -43.35 -39.20 44.52
C ALA A 304 -44.30 -40.00 45.42
N THR A 305 -43.91 -41.19 45.87
CA THR A 305 -44.73 -41.98 46.81
C THR A 305 -44.80 -41.30 48.17
N TYR A 306 -43.67 -40.83 48.70
CA TYR A 306 -43.58 -40.11 49.97
C TYR A 306 -44.44 -38.83 49.97
N ALA A 307 -44.40 -38.05 48.89
CA ALA A 307 -45.16 -36.81 48.75
C ALA A 307 -46.67 -37.06 48.86
N VAL A 308 -47.18 -38.02 48.09
CA VAL A 308 -48.60 -38.34 48.04
C VAL A 308 -49.09 -38.98 49.35
N ASP A 309 -48.28 -39.81 50.00
CA ASP A 309 -48.57 -40.33 51.36
C ASP A 309 -48.56 -39.22 52.42
N SER A 310 -47.66 -38.23 52.30
CA SER A 310 -47.52 -37.12 53.26
C SER A 310 -48.69 -36.13 53.24
N ILE A 311 -49.31 -35.92 52.08
CA ILE A 311 -50.55 -35.12 51.94
C ILE A 311 -51.83 -35.95 52.16
N GLY A 312 -51.71 -37.27 52.37
CA GLY A 312 -52.78 -38.12 52.92
C GLY A 312 -53.72 -38.79 51.91
N LEU A 313 -53.20 -39.21 50.73
CA LEU A 313 -53.95 -39.94 49.69
C LEU A 313 -53.67 -41.45 49.64
#